data_AF-A0AA49FLJ4-F1
#
_entry.id   AF-A0AA49FLJ4-F1
#
_cell.length_a   1.000
_cell.length_b   1.000
_cell.length_c   1.000
_cell.angle_alpha   90.00
_cell.angle_beta   90.00
_cell.angle_gamma   90.00
#
_symmetry.space_group_name_H-M   'P 1'
#
loop_
_entity.id
_entity.type
_entity.pdbx_description
1 polymer ?
#
loop_
_entity_poly.entity_id
_entity_poly.type
_entity_poly.pdbx_seq_one_letter_code
_entity_poly.pdbx_strand_id
1 'polypeptide(L)'
;MSASSRGFAIAAALACAAPLQSVGAELQPYSLPSQQIAPRMEQRQMEQHPMEQRAVRPRISEVYYQNFGKKVEGLNPAQRAELIKSFGVRRDQAIEGGRVDEAQHYLRLLQILGK
;
A
#
# COMPACT_ATOMS: atom_id res chain seq x y z
N MET A 1 54.79 17.19 16.36
CA MET A 1 53.76 18.09 16.92
C MET A 1 52.76 18.37 15.81
N SER A 2 51.53 17.88 15.92
CA SER A 2 50.46 18.26 14.98
C SER A 2 49.13 18.21 15.72
N ALA A 3 48.60 19.39 16.01
CA ALA A 3 47.29 19.62 16.57
C ALA A 3 46.66 20.72 15.74
N SER A 4 45.46 20.48 15.20
CA SER A 4 44.54 21.54 14.82
C SER A 4 43.15 20.93 14.63
N SER A 5 42.44 20.88 15.76
CA SER A 5 40.99 20.86 15.84
C SER A 5 40.43 22.14 15.24
N ARG A 6 39.39 22.05 14.39
CA ARG A 6 38.51 23.18 14.06
C ARG A 6 37.08 22.68 13.92
N GLY A 7 36.34 22.76 15.02
CA GLY A 7 34.88 22.87 14.96
C GLY A 7 34.48 24.28 14.56
N PHE A 8 33.32 24.41 13.92
CA PHE A 8 32.59 25.67 13.81
C PHE A 8 31.09 25.34 13.84
N ALA A 9 30.43 25.74 14.92
CA ALA A 9 28.99 25.91 15.00
C ALA A 9 28.71 27.42 14.86
N ILE A 10 27.73 27.81 14.04
CA ILE A 10 27.15 29.15 14.08
C ILE A 10 25.64 29.00 14.04
N ALA A 11 25.03 29.54 15.09
CA ALA A 11 23.61 29.61 15.35
C ALA A 11 22.98 30.90 14.77
N ALA A 12 21.67 30.80 14.50
CA ALA A 12 20.60 31.77 14.76
C ALA A 12 20.64 33.21 14.19
N ALA A 13 19.59 33.56 13.45
CA ALA A 13 18.84 34.83 13.51
C ALA A 13 17.56 34.62 12.65
N LEU A 14 16.29 34.65 13.11
CA LEU A 14 15.53 35.58 13.96
C LEU A 14 15.32 36.98 13.34
N ALA A 15 14.13 37.20 12.76
CA ALA A 15 13.32 38.45 12.78
C ALA A 15 12.18 38.32 11.74
N CYS A 16 10.90 38.23 12.12
CA CYS A 16 10.00 39.26 12.67
C CYS A 16 9.33 40.17 11.61
N ALA A 17 8.01 40.05 11.59
CA ALA A 17 6.97 41.07 11.36
C ALA A 17 6.55 41.47 9.93
N ALA A 18 5.28 41.17 9.65
CA ALA A 18 4.38 41.79 8.66
C ALA A 18 4.18 43.30 8.95
N PRO A 19 3.54 44.13 8.08
CA PRO A 19 2.13 43.98 7.66
C PRO A 19 1.81 44.52 6.24
N LEU A 20 0.58 44.32 5.74
CA LEU A 20 -0.28 45.42 5.29
C LEU A 20 -1.65 44.95 4.75
N GLN A 21 -2.63 45.75 5.13
CA GLN A 21 -4.07 45.66 4.96
C GLN A 21 -4.49 45.57 3.49
N SER A 22 -5.44 44.67 3.18
CA SER A 22 -6.26 44.75 1.97
C SER A 22 -7.73 44.80 2.39
N VAL A 23 -8.33 45.97 2.24
CA VAL A 23 -9.76 46.21 2.39
C VAL A 23 -10.42 45.79 1.08
N GLY A 24 -10.95 44.57 1.05
CA GLY A 24 -11.76 44.06 -0.05
C GLY A 24 -13.23 44.24 0.28
N ALA A 25 -13.90 45.07 -0.51
CA ALA A 25 -15.31 45.45 -0.38
C ALA A 25 -16.24 44.23 -0.28
N GLU A 26 -17.23 44.35 0.60
CA GLU A 26 -18.26 43.35 0.84
C GLU A 26 -19.17 43.18 -0.39
N LEU A 27 -19.07 42.02 -1.04
CA LEU A 27 -20.10 41.48 -1.93
C LEU A 27 -20.93 40.50 -1.10
N GLN A 28 -22.03 41.00 -0.52
CA GLN A 28 -23.01 40.15 0.14
C GLN A 28 -23.65 39.23 -0.92
N PRO A 29 -23.62 37.90 -0.73
CA PRO A 29 -24.30 36.99 -1.63
C PRO A 29 -25.81 37.19 -1.52
N TYR A 30 -26.49 37.33 -2.66
CA TYR A 30 -27.95 37.38 -2.73
C TYR A 30 -28.51 36.05 -2.19
N SER A 31 -29.21 36.09 -1.07
CA SER A 31 -29.83 34.90 -0.47
C SER A 31 -31.15 34.60 -1.18
N LEU A 32 -31.27 33.37 -1.70
CA LEU A 32 -32.51 32.86 -2.29
C LEU A 32 -33.58 32.69 -1.19
N PRO A 33 -34.86 32.95 -1.49
CA PRO A 33 -35.94 32.72 -0.54
C PRO A 33 -36.00 31.24 -0.16
N SER A 34 -35.82 30.97 1.14
CA SER A 34 -35.85 29.64 1.73
C SER A 34 -37.24 29.03 1.56
N GLN A 35 -37.39 28.11 0.61
CA GLN A 35 -38.55 27.22 0.62
C GLN A 35 -38.42 26.29 1.82
N GLN A 36 -39.25 26.57 2.82
CA GLN A 36 -39.92 25.62 3.69
C GLN A 36 -39.08 24.41 4.15
N ILE A 37 -38.59 24.55 5.38
CA ILE A 37 -38.03 23.50 6.22
C ILE A 37 -39.07 22.37 6.36
N ALA A 38 -38.90 21.27 5.64
CA ALA A 38 -39.37 19.97 6.09
C ALA A 38 -38.33 19.47 7.11
N PRO A 39 -38.70 19.11 8.35
CA PRO A 39 -37.74 18.56 9.30
C PRO A 39 -37.42 17.14 8.88
N ARG A 40 -36.46 16.98 7.96
CA ARG A 40 -35.87 15.66 7.71
C ARG A 40 -34.91 15.41 8.85
N MET A 41 -35.43 14.76 9.89
CA MET A 41 -34.65 14.26 11.00
C MET A 41 -33.37 13.63 10.48
N GLU A 42 -32.26 14.09 11.04
CA GLU A 42 -30.92 13.55 10.92
C GLU A 42 -30.93 12.08 11.33
N GLN A 43 -31.27 11.19 10.39
CA GLN A 43 -30.92 9.80 10.53
C GLN A 43 -29.44 9.73 10.23
N ARG A 44 -28.64 9.82 11.30
CA ARG A 44 -27.20 9.57 11.37
C ARG A 44 -26.77 8.72 10.19
N GLN A 45 -26.19 9.36 9.17
CA GLN A 45 -25.24 8.68 8.31
C GLN A 45 -24.08 8.33 9.24
N MET A 46 -24.21 7.19 9.93
CA MET A 46 -23.01 6.44 10.27
C MET A 46 -22.34 6.25 8.92
N GLU A 47 -21.24 6.97 8.73
CA GLU A 47 -20.24 6.68 7.72
C GLU A 47 -20.05 5.17 7.73
N GLN A 48 -20.76 4.50 6.83
CA GLN A 48 -20.40 3.16 6.43
C GLN A 48 -19.06 3.39 5.76
N HIS A 49 -17.98 3.25 6.55
CA HIS A 49 -16.70 2.90 6.01
C HIS A 49 -17.00 1.90 4.88
N PRO A 50 -16.61 2.18 3.62
CA PRO A 50 -16.72 1.17 2.60
C PRO A 50 -15.98 -0.02 3.19
N MET A 51 -16.72 -1.08 3.55
CA MET A 51 -16.10 -2.35 3.88
C MET A 51 -15.19 -2.59 2.70
N GLU A 52 -13.88 -2.50 2.93
CA GLU A 52 -12.87 -2.70 1.91
C GLU A 52 -13.31 -3.96 1.18
N GLN A 53 -13.80 -3.78 -0.05
CA GLN A 53 -14.19 -4.89 -0.89
C GLN A 53 -12.90 -5.67 -1.02
N ARG A 54 -12.79 -6.72 -0.22
CA ARG A 54 -11.61 -7.56 -0.11
C ARG A 54 -11.40 -8.05 -1.52
N ALA A 55 -10.50 -7.38 -2.25
CA ALA A 55 -10.42 -7.50 -3.70
C ALA A 55 -10.31 -8.98 -3.98
N VAL A 56 -11.36 -9.54 -4.61
CA VAL A 56 -11.46 -10.98 -4.83
C VAL A 56 -10.30 -11.32 -5.73
N ARG A 57 -9.21 -11.82 -5.13
CA ARG A 57 -7.99 -12.14 -5.85
C ARG A 57 -8.37 -13.24 -6.84
N PRO A 58 -8.12 -13.06 -8.15
CA PRO A 58 -8.50 -14.06 -9.12
C PRO A 58 -7.82 -15.38 -8.76
N ARG A 59 -8.63 -16.43 -8.61
CA ARG A 59 -8.15 -17.77 -8.31
C ARG A 59 -7.27 -18.23 -9.47
N ILE A 60 -6.01 -18.54 -9.18
CA ILE A 60 -5.05 -19.02 -10.19
C ILE A 60 -5.59 -20.31 -10.80
N SER A 61 -5.65 -20.37 -12.14
CA SER A 61 -6.24 -21.51 -12.86
C SER A 61 -5.30 -22.72 -12.88
N GLU A 62 -5.86 -23.93 -12.96
CA GLU A 62 -5.04 -25.16 -13.04
C GLU A 62 -4.15 -25.20 -14.29
N VAL A 63 -4.60 -24.56 -15.39
CA VAL A 63 -3.84 -24.43 -16.64
C VAL A 63 -2.51 -23.72 -16.41
N TYR A 64 -2.45 -22.76 -15.49
CA TYR A 64 -1.21 -22.08 -15.12
C TYR A 64 -0.18 -23.08 -14.56
N TYR A 65 -0.59 -23.95 -13.64
CA TYR A 65 0.28 -24.94 -13.01
C TYR A 65 0.77 -26.00 -14.01
N GLN A 66 -0.10 -26.43 -14.93
CA GLN A 66 0.30 -27.35 -16.01
C GLN A 66 1.37 -26.73 -16.91
N ASN A 67 1.18 -25.47 -17.29
CA ASN A 67 2.16 -24.74 -18.11
C ASN A 67 3.48 -24.51 -17.37
N PHE A 68 3.41 -24.24 -16.06
CA PHE A 68 4.61 -24.16 -15.23
C PHE A 68 5.35 -25.49 -15.18
N GLY A 69 4.64 -26.62 -15.00
CA GLY A 69 5.21 -27.98 -15.07
C GLY A 69 6.03 -28.22 -16.34
N LYS A 70 5.43 -27.95 -17.50
CA LYS A 70 6.11 -28.09 -18.80
C LYS A 70 7.38 -27.22 -18.91
N LYS A 71 7.36 -26.01 -18.36
CA LYS A 71 8.53 -25.12 -18.37
C LYS A 71 9.65 -25.64 -17.49
N VAL A 72 9.34 -26.25 -16.36
CA VAL A 72 10.36 -26.74 -15.40
C VAL A 72 10.94 -28.10 -15.78
N GLU A 73 10.35 -28.83 -16.73
CA GLU A 73 10.91 -30.06 -17.29
C GLU A 73 12.20 -29.79 -18.08
N GLY A 74 12.30 -28.66 -18.76
CA GLY A 74 13.49 -28.27 -19.53
C GLY A 74 14.57 -27.56 -18.72
N LEU A 75 14.37 -27.34 -17.43
CA LEU A 75 15.33 -26.62 -16.59
C LEU A 75 16.44 -27.54 -16.09
N ASN A 76 17.65 -27.00 -16.00
CA ASN A 76 18.77 -27.72 -15.42
C ASN A 76 18.57 -27.87 -13.88
N PRO A 77 19.27 -28.83 -13.23
CA PRO A 77 19.10 -29.08 -11.80
C PRO A 77 19.40 -27.86 -10.91
N ALA A 78 20.37 -27.03 -11.29
CA ALA A 78 20.75 -25.84 -10.54
C ALA A 78 19.63 -24.77 -10.55
N GLN A 79 19.03 -24.53 -11.70
CA GLN A 79 17.88 -23.63 -11.87
C GLN A 79 16.66 -24.14 -11.09
N ARG A 80 16.40 -25.45 -11.13
CA ARG A 80 15.34 -26.06 -10.30
C ARG A 80 15.61 -25.85 -8.81
N ALA A 81 16.84 -26.04 -8.35
CA ALA A 81 17.20 -25.83 -6.95
C ALA A 81 17.03 -24.37 -6.51
N GLU A 82 17.38 -23.41 -7.37
CA GLU A 82 17.17 -21.99 -7.12
C GLU A 82 15.69 -21.63 -6.99
N LEU A 83 14.84 -22.15 -7.88
CA LEU A 83 13.38 -21.98 -7.80
C LEU A 83 12.81 -22.57 -6.52
N ILE A 84 13.23 -23.78 -6.14
CA ILE A 84 12.82 -24.43 -4.89
C ILE A 84 13.16 -23.54 -3.70
N LYS A 85 14.39 -23.02 -3.64
CA LYS A 85 14.83 -22.12 -2.56
C LYS A 85 13.99 -20.84 -2.52
N SER A 86 13.82 -20.19 -3.68
CA SER A 86 13.08 -18.94 -3.80
C SER A 86 11.61 -19.09 -3.40
N PHE A 87 10.93 -20.13 -3.88
CA PHE A 87 9.53 -20.37 -3.54
C PHE A 87 9.35 -20.86 -2.11
N GLY A 88 10.31 -21.60 -1.55
CA GLY A 88 10.33 -21.93 -0.12
C GLY A 88 10.31 -20.69 0.76
N VAL A 89 11.23 -19.76 0.52
CA VAL A 89 11.30 -18.49 1.28
C VAL A 89 10.01 -17.69 1.14
N ARG A 90 9.47 -17.56 -0.08
CA ARG A 90 8.22 -16.79 -0.31
C ARG A 90 7.00 -17.45 0.34
N ARG A 91 6.93 -18.78 0.35
CA ARG A 91 5.89 -19.53 1.07
C ARG A 91 5.96 -19.21 2.56
N ASP A 92 7.13 -19.29 3.15
CA ASP A 92 7.30 -19.08 4.59
C ASP A 92 6.95 -17.63 4.97
N GLN A 93 7.38 -16.65 4.17
CA GLN A 93 6.96 -15.23 4.31
C GLN A 93 5.44 -15.03 4.14
N ALA A 94 4.78 -15.82 3.29
CA ALA A 94 3.34 -15.78 3.13
C ALA A 94 2.62 -16.38 4.35
N ILE A 95 3.16 -17.46 4.93
CA ILE A 95 2.64 -18.06 6.17
C ILE A 95 2.79 -17.08 7.34
N GLU A 96 3.98 -16.52 7.54
CA GLU A 96 4.26 -15.53 8.59
C GLU A 96 3.36 -14.30 8.46
N GLY A 97 3.09 -13.86 7.22
CA GLY A 97 2.20 -12.75 6.93
C GLY A 97 0.71 -13.07 6.89
N GLY A 98 0.28 -14.29 7.25
CA GLY A 98 -1.12 -14.71 7.25
C GLY A 98 -1.77 -14.78 5.86
N ARG A 99 -0.99 -14.80 4.78
CA ARG A 99 -1.44 -14.83 3.39
C ARG A 99 -1.62 -16.28 2.92
N VAL A 100 -2.70 -16.91 3.39
CA VAL A 100 -2.98 -18.34 3.18
C VAL A 100 -3.01 -18.74 1.70
N ASP A 101 -3.71 -17.99 0.85
CA ASP A 101 -3.82 -18.30 -0.58
C ASP A 101 -2.48 -18.26 -1.29
N GLU A 102 -1.62 -17.31 -0.90
CA GLU A 102 -0.28 -17.17 -1.47
C GLU A 102 0.66 -18.29 -0.98
N ALA A 103 0.54 -18.69 0.29
CA ALA A 103 1.26 -19.85 0.82
C ALA A 103 0.86 -21.14 0.09
N GLN A 104 -0.44 -21.34 -0.17
CA GLN A 104 -0.95 -22.49 -0.94
C GLN A 104 -0.47 -22.44 -2.40
N HIS A 105 -0.41 -21.27 -3.01
CA HIS A 105 0.15 -21.09 -4.34
C HIS A 105 1.61 -21.55 -4.41
N TYR A 106 2.48 -21.07 -3.52
CA TYR A 106 3.89 -21.47 -3.52
C TYR A 106 4.08 -22.94 -3.13
N LEU A 107 3.23 -23.49 -2.25
CA LEU A 107 3.22 -24.92 -1.96
C LEU A 107 2.95 -25.74 -3.23
N ARG A 108 1.95 -25.33 -4.02
CA ARG A 108 1.63 -26.01 -5.29
C ARG A 108 2.78 -25.94 -6.29
N LEU A 109 3.47 -24.81 -6.39
CA LEU A 109 4.65 -24.67 -7.25
C LEU A 109 5.81 -25.58 -6.81
N LEU A 110 6.02 -25.71 -5.50
CA LEU A 110 7.02 -26.62 -4.93
C LEU A 110 6.70 -28.09 -5.22
N GLN A 111 5.44 -28.49 -5.14
CA GLN A 111 5.00 -29.85 -5.49
C GLN A 111 5.32 -30.19 -6.95
N ILE A 112 5.12 -29.24 -7.88
CA ILE A 112 5.45 -29.42 -9.30
C ILE A 112 6.98 -29.55 -9.50
N LEU A 113 7.77 -28.89 -8.67
CA LEU A 113 9.23 -29.02 -8.66
C LEU A 113 9.72 -30.31 -7.97
N GLY A 114 8.84 -31.03 -7.26
CA GLY A 114 9.12 -32.30 -6.57
C GLY A 114 9.51 -32.14 -5.09
N LYS A 115 8.96 -31.14 -4.39
CA LYS A 115 9.22 -30.83 -2.98
C LYS A 115 7.95 -30.68 -2.17
#